data_AF-A0A946INN6-F1
#
_entry.id   AF-A0A946INN6-F1
#
_cell.length_a   1.000
_cell.length_b   1.000
_cell.length_c   1.000
_cell.angle_alpha   90.00
_cell.angle_beta   90.00
_cell.angle_gamma   90.00
#
_symmetry.space_group_name_H-M   'P 1'
#
loop_
_entity.id
_entity.type
_entity.pdbx_description
1 polymer ?
#
loop_
_entity_poly.entity_id
_entity_poly.type
_entity_poly.pdbx_seq_one_letter_code
_entity_poly.pdbx_strand_id
1 'polypeptide(L)'
;MIKRLFFLLLTCVYSVDSFSSHAAGMDLTYECIGGNTYRVTLKFYRECSGIDAPSGIWLDPLSYTYLDVSSASCGLTANLTLTQVGFGNEISPICPGVTTTCSNL
;
A
#
# COMPACT_ATOMS: atom_id res chain seq x y z
N MET A 1 -27.81 -2.39 -37.97
CA MET A 1 -28.01 -3.10 -36.68
C MET A 1 -27.05 -4.28 -36.49
N ILE A 2 -26.80 -5.13 -37.50
CA ILE A 2 -25.95 -6.34 -37.37
C ILE A 2 -24.49 -6.08 -36.92
N LYS A 3 -23.88 -4.96 -37.34
CA LYS A 3 -22.50 -4.60 -36.93
C LYS A 3 -22.36 -4.32 -35.43
N ARG A 4 -23.40 -3.75 -34.80
CA ARG A 4 -23.40 -3.48 -33.36
C ARG A 4 -23.57 -4.77 -32.56
N LEU A 5 -24.37 -5.70 -33.08
CA LEU A 5 -24.55 -7.03 -32.50
C LEU A 5 -23.27 -7.85 -32.57
N PHE A 6 -22.56 -7.81 -33.71
CA PHE A 6 -21.27 -8.48 -33.87
C PHE A 6 -20.20 -7.97 -32.89
N PHE A 7 -20.12 -6.63 -32.70
CA PHE A 7 -19.17 -6.04 -31.75
C PHE A 7 -19.47 -6.42 -30.29
N LEU A 8 -20.76 -6.43 -29.91
CA LEU A 8 -21.19 -6.86 -28.57
C LEU A 8 -20.88 -8.34 -28.31
N LEU A 9 -21.06 -9.20 -29.32
CA LEU A 9 -20.73 -10.62 -29.21
C LEU A 9 -19.23 -10.84 -29.00
N LEU A 10 -18.41 -10.07 -29.72
CA LEU A 10 -16.94 -10.15 -29.64
C LEU A 10 -16.42 -9.76 -28.25
N THR A 11 -17.01 -8.76 -27.60
CA THR A 11 -16.63 -8.38 -26.23
C THR A 11 -17.08 -9.38 -25.16
N CYS A 12 -18.13 -10.15 -25.42
CA CYS A 12 -18.66 -11.13 -24.45
C CYS A 12 -17.82 -12.42 -24.38
N VAL A 13 -17.06 -12.76 -25.43
CA VAL A 13 -16.19 -13.96 -25.47
C VAL A 13 -14.76 -13.70 -24.97
N TYR A 14 -14.41 -12.45 -24.69
CA TYR A 14 -13.13 -12.09 -24.08
C TYR A 14 -13.32 -11.90 -22.57
N SER A 15 -12.98 -12.93 -21.78
CA SER A 15 -12.81 -12.81 -20.33
C SER A 15 -11.33 -13.02 -19.98
N VAL A 16 -10.79 -12.13 -19.14
CA VAL A 16 -9.46 -12.27 -18.55
C VAL A 16 -9.60 -12.32 -17.03
N ASP A 17 -8.72 -13.06 -16.38
CA ASP A 17 -8.64 -13.05 -14.92
C ASP A 17 -8.18 -11.67 -14.45
N SER A 18 -8.82 -11.16 -13.40
CA SER A 18 -8.46 -9.91 -12.74
C SER A 18 -7.99 -10.22 -11.33
N PHE A 19 -6.80 -9.73 -11.00
CA PHE A 19 -6.22 -9.84 -9.66
C PHE A 19 -6.29 -8.48 -8.98
N SER A 20 -6.61 -8.49 -7.69
CA SER A 20 -6.58 -7.31 -6.84
C SER A 20 -5.93 -7.66 -5.52
N SER A 21 -5.21 -6.70 -4.95
CA SER A 21 -4.71 -6.76 -3.59
C SER A 21 -5.38 -5.68 -2.75
N HIS A 22 -5.41 -5.87 -1.44
CA HIS A 22 -6.06 -4.93 -0.52
C HIS A 22 -5.12 -4.61 0.65
N ALA A 23 -4.96 -3.32 0.93
CA ALA A 23 -4.41 -2.84 2.19
C ALA A 23 -5.57 -2.62 3.16
N ALA A 24 -5.46 -3.09 4.40
CA ALA A 24 -6.49 -2.87 5.40
C ALA A 24 -6.60 -1.38 5.78
N GLY A 25 -5.48 -0.64 5.69
CA GLY A 25 -5.46 0.81 5.88
C GLY A 25 -4.06 1.33 6.17
N MET A 26 -3.98 2.62 6.48
CA MET A 26 -2.74 3.25 6.93
C MET A 26 -3.00 4.48 7.80
N ASP A 27 -2.07 4.76 8.72
CA ASP A 27 -2.02 6.02 9.46
C ASP A 27 -0.76 6.78 9.08
N LEU A 28 -0.93 8.03 8.61
CA LEU A 28 0.18 8.93 8.32
C LEU A 28 0.21 10.04 9.38
N THR A 29 1.35 10.16 10.06
CA THR A 29 1.58 11.18 11.09
C THR A 29 2.82 11.99 10.77
N TYR A 30 2.80 13.27 11.13
CA TYR A 30 3.94 14.16 10.99
C TYR A 30 4.13 14.97 12.26
N GLU A 31 5.38 15.14 12.66
CA GLU A 31 5.77 15.85 13.88
C GLU A 31 6.90 16.81 13.55
N CYS A 32 6.79 18.07 13.99
CA CYS A 32 7.90 19.02 13.91
C CYS A 32 8.85 18.78 15.08
N ILE A 33 10.09 18.36 14.78
CA ILE A 33 11.11 18.06 15.80
C ILE A 33 12.11 19.21 16.01
N GLY A 34 11.89 20.35 15.34
CA GLY A 34 12.66 21.58 15.50
C GLY A 34 13.07 22.21 14.16
N GLY A 35 13.09 23.54 14.11
CA GLY A 35 13.40 24.30 12.90
C GLY A 35 12.47 23.92 11.74
N ASN A 36 13.06 23.54 10.60
CA ASN A 36 12.35 23.04 9.41
C ASN A 36 12.45 21.51 9.28
N THR A 37 12.68 20.79 10.38
CA THR A 37 12.83 19.34 10.38
C THR A 37 11.57 18.67 10.90
N TYR A 38 11.03 17.77 10.08
CA TYR A 38 9.83 17.00 10.39
C TYR A 38 10.15 15.52 10.40
N ARG A 39 9.58 14.80 11.36
CA ARG A 39 9.53 13.35 11.37
C ARG A 39 8.20 12.91 10.81
N VAL A 40 8.22 12.13 9.74
CA VAL A 40 7.02 11.55 9.14
C VAL A 40 7.01 10.05 9.43
N THR A 41 5.89 9.54 9.91
CA THR A 41 5.72 8.13 10.24
C THR A 41 4.47 7.61 9.55
N LEU A 42 4.64 6.55 8.74
CA LEU A 42 3.55 5.79 8.15
C LEU A 42 3.42 4.46 8.90
N LYS A 43 2.23 4.18 9.41
CA LYS A 43 1.84 2.84 9.87
C LYS A 43 0.97 2.21 8.79
N PHE A 44 1.40 1.06 8.29
CA PHE A 44 0.67 0.34 7.24
C PHE A 44 0.02 -0.91 7.83
N TYR A 45 -1.27 -1.09 7.58
CA TYR A 45 -2.05 -2.22 8.07
C TYR A 45 -2.45 -3.11 6.89
N ARG A 46 -2.19 -4.41 7.00
CA ARG A 46 -2.48 -5.41 5.98
C ARG A 46 -3.01 -6.69 6.60
N GLU A 47 -3.62 -7.51 5.76
CA GLU A 47 -3.95 -8.89 6.12
C GLU A 47 -2.71 -9.78 6.05
N CYS A 48 -2.59 -10.72 6.97
CA CYS A 48 -1.42 -11.60 7.04
C CYS A 48 -1.38 -12.70 5.97
N SER A 49 -2.52 -13.01 5.35
CA SER A 49 -2.60 -13.87 4.15
C SER A 49 -2.61 -13.06 2.85
N GLY A 50 -2.45 -11.74 2.93
CA GLY A 50 -2.47 -10.84 1.78
C GLY A 50 -1.10 -10.67 1.12
N ILE A 51 -0.97 -9.61 0.32
CA ILE A 51 0.30 -9.23 -0.28
C ILE A 51 1.27 -8.68 0.76
N ASP A 52 2.57 -8.76 0.48
CA ASP A 52 3.60 -8.17 1.33
C ASP A 52 3.44 -6.66 1.47
N ALA A 53 3.82 -6.16 2.65
CA ALA A 53 3.92 -4.73 2.86
C ALA A 53 4.94 -4.19 1.86
N PRO A 54 4.79 -2.94 1.36
CA PRO A 54 5.76 -2.37 0.46
C PRO A 54 7.14 -2.34 1.13
N SER A 55 7.98 -3.29 0.77
CA SER A 55 9.35 -3.37 1.21
C SER A 55 10.16 -2.56 0.21
N GLY A 56 10.75 -1.45 0.66
CA GLY A 56 11.47 -0.53 -0.23
C GLY A 56 12.46 -1.24 -1.18
N ILE A 57 12.95 -0.50 -2.19
CA ILE A 57 13.72 -0.90 -3.38
C ILE A 57 14.55 -2.20 -3.35
N TRP A 58 15.09 -2.59 -2.19
CA TRP A 58 15.98 -3.73 -2.00
C TRP A 58 15.29 -5.10 -2.08
N LEU A 59 13.98 -5.20 -1.86
CA LEU A 59 13.27 -6.50 -1.80
C LEU A 59 12.24 -6.70 -2.91
N ASP A 60 11.54 -5.66 -3.32
CA ASP A 60 10.69 -5.68 -4.52
C ASP A 60 10.89 -4.38 -5.31
N PRO A 61 11.44 -4.45 -6.54
CA PRO A 61 11.69 -3.27 -7.38
C PRO A 61 10.41 -2.56 -7.85
N LEU A 62 9.23 -3.11 -7.57
CA LEU A 62 7.91 -2.50 -7.83
C LEU A 62 7.22 -1.97 -6.56
N SER A 63 7.73 -2.30 -5.37
CA SER A 63 7.20 -1.84 -4.09
C SER A 63 8.00 -0.68 -3.54
N TYR A 64 7.50 0.51 -3.80
CA TYR A 64 8.06 1.72 -3.21
C TYR A 64 7.05 2.34 -2.26
N THR A 65 7.51 2.73 -1.07
CA THR A 65 6.76 3.65 -0.22
C THR A 65 7.30 5.06 -0.44
N TYR A 66 6.77 5.73 -1.45
CA TYR A 66 7.03 7.15 -1.63
C TYR A 66 5.98 7.99 -0.90
N LEU A 67 6.44 9.11 -0.35
CA LEU A 67 5.60 10.18 0.14
C LEU A 67 5.82 11.41 -0.72
N ASP A 68 4.79 11.79 -1.47
CA ASP A 68 4.76 13.06 -2.19
C ASP A 68 4.48 14.21 -1.23
N VAL A 69 5.40 15.17 -1.18
CA VAL A 69 5.31 16.37 -0.37
C VAL A 69 5.29 17.57 -1.30
N SER A 70 4.28 18.42 -1.16
CA SER A 70 4.20 19.68 -1.89
C SER A 70 3.85 20.84 -0.96
N SER A 71 4.40 22.01 -1.26
CA SER A 71 4.10 23.26 -0.57
C SER A 71 4.06 24.39 -1.59
N ALA A 72 2.86 24.98 -1.76
CA ALA A 72 2.68 26.13 -2.64
C ALA A 72 3.42 27.37 -2.12
N SER A 73 3.45 27.57 -0.80
CA SER A 73 4.10 28.72 -0.16
C SER A 73 5.63 28.68 -0.28
N CYS A 74 6.22 27.48 -0.31
CA CYS A 74 7.66 27.31 -0.47
C CYS A 74 8.08 26.98 -1.91
N GLY A 75 7.13 26.84 -2.85
CA GLY A 75 7.40 26.38 -4.21
C GLY A 75 8.07 25.00 -4.25
N LEU A 76 7.77 24.14 -3.28
CA LEU A 76 8.42 22.85 -3.09
C LEU A 76 7.53 21.73 -3.62
N THR A 77 8.10 20.84 -4.41
CA THR A 77 7.56 19.50 -4.70
C THR A 77 8.70 18.51 -4.53
N ALA A 78 8.52 17.51 -3.68
CA ALA A 78 9.52 16.51 -3.36
C ALA A 78 8.87 15.13 -3.22
N ASN A 79 9.63 14.09 -3.55
CA ASN A 79 9.26 12.71 -3.32
C ASN A 79 10.23 12.14 -2.27
N LEU A 80 9.70 11.73 -1.14
CA LEU A 80 10.48 11.20 -0.01
C LEU A 80 10.32 9.69 0.03
N THR A 81 11.41 8.95 0.08
CA THR A 81 11.36 7.50 0.32
C THR A 81 11.21 7.23 1.81
N LEU A 82 10.13 6.54 2.19
CA LEU A 82 9.97 6.03 3.55
C LEU A 82 10.73 4.71 3.66
N THR A 83 11.53 4.58 4.73
CA THR A 83 12.24 3.36 5.05
C THR A 83 11.52 2.65 6.20
N GLN A 84 11.43 1.33 6.12
CA GLN A 84 10.84 0.53 7.17
C GLN A 84 11.76 0.55 8.40
N VAL A 85 11.21 0.90 9.56
CA VAL A 85 11.95 1.06 10.83
C VAL A 85 11.68 -0.05 11.84
N GLY A 86 11.03 -1.15 11.43
CA GLY A 86 10.72 -2.31 12.28
C GLY A 86 9.90 -3.39 11.57
N PHE A 87 9.75 -4.55 12.20
CA PHE A 87 8.94 -5.66 11.69
C PHE A 87 7.44 -5.45 11.90
N GLY A 88 6.62 -6.22 11.18
CA GLY A 88 5.19 -6.24 11.38
C GLY A 88 4.83 -6.74 12.78
N ASN A 89 3.71 -6.27 13.32
CA ASN A 89 3.12 -6.82 14.54
C ASN A 89 1.67 -7.19 14.24
N GLU A 90 1.25 -8.36 14.71
CA GLU A 90 -0.15 -8.75 14.63
C GLU A 90 -0.95 -7.91 15.65
N ILE A 91 -1.98 -7.22 15.15
CA ILE A 91 -2.86 -6.36 15.95
C ILE A 91 -4.31 -6.87 15.97
N SER A 92 -4.56 -8.06 15.40
CA SER A 92 -5.89 -8.63 15.30
C SER A 92 -6.41 -9.05 16.69
N PRO A 93 -7.68 -8.81 17.02
CA PRO A 93 -8.25 -9.26 18.29
C PRO A 93 -8.51 -10.76 18.23
N ILE A 94 -7.58 -11.57 18.76
CA ILE A 94 -7.70 -13.03 18.79
C ILE A 94 -8.04 -13.58 20.17
N CYS A 95 -8.74 -14.72 20.17
CA CYS A 95 -8.93 -15.52 21.37
C CYS A 95 -7.63 -16.25 21.73
N PRO A 96 -7.34 -16.49 23.03
CA PRO A 96 -6.21 -17.30 23.45
C PRO A 96 -6.22 -18.69 22.80
N GLY A 97 -5.08 -19.11 22.25
CA GLY A 97 -4.89 -20.44 21.65
C GLY A 97 -5.29 -20.57 20.18
N VAL A 98 -5.73 -19.50 19.52
CA VAL A 98 -5.98 -19.50 18.07
C VAL A 98 -4.70 -19.17 17.31
N THR A 99 -4.31 -20.05 16.39
CA THR A 99 -3.22 -19.77 15.44
C THR A 99 -3.73 -18.92 14.29
N THR A 100 -3.03 -17.83 14.02
CA THR A 100 -3.37 -16.87 12.97
C THR A 100 -2.53 -17.13 11.72
N THR A 101 -2.89 -16.49 10.61
CA THR A 101 -2.09 -16.52 9.37
C THR A 101 -0.86 -15.59 9.46
N CYS A 102 -0.69 -14.84 10.55
CA CYS A 102 0.43 -13.93 10.80
C CYS A 102 1.69 -14.64 11.29
N SER A 103 2.01 -15.80 10.73
CA SER A 103 3.15 -16.61 11.13
C SER A 103 4.50 -16.10 10.60
N ASN A 104 4.50 -15.15 9.65
CA ASN A 104 5.70 -14.54 9.06
C ASN A 104 5.55 -13.00 8.95
N LEU A 105 5.68 -12.30 10.08
CA LEU A 105 5.64 -10.83 10.17
C LEU A 105 7.00 -10.16 9.94
#